data_AF-A0A536DRY0-F1
#
_entry.id   AF-A0A536DRY0-F1
#
_cell.length_a   1.000
_cell.length_b   1.000
_cell.length_c   1.000
_cell.angle_alpha   90.00
_cell.angle_beta   90.00
_cell.angle_gamma   90.00
#
_symmetry.space_group_name_H-M   'P 1'
#
loop_
_entity.id
_entity.type
_entity.pdbx_description
1 polymer ?
#
loop_
_entity_poly.entity_id
_entity_poly.type
_entity_poly.pdbx_seq_one_letter_code
_entity_poly.pdbx_strand_id
1 'polypeptide(L)'
;MYDVAIVGGGPAGASAATFTARAGLQTIVIDADAGMTRRALVNNHLGFPEGIRGPDMVDTGKLQAARNGAEVVEGKVVGLEQKSDQDGFTLGTEDGRSFEARQVILTLGANAELARQAGIQTKPGTEPRIREIVDVDRDGRTSLPGVWAAGTVAGVSVHTIITAGDGARVAVNLISAVKGERHVDHDVLPRPTEAAAD
;
A
#
# COMPACT_ATOMS: atom_id res chain seq x y z
N MET A 1 3.72 -3.20 -18.01
CA MET A 1 2.42 -3.04 -17.34
C MET A 1 2.44 -3.91 -16.10
N TYR A 2 2.15 -3.33 -14.94
CA TYR A 2 2.10 -4.03 -13.66
C TYR A 2 0.71 -4.62 -13.41
N ASP A 3 0.64 -5.63 -12.55
CA ASP A 3 -0.64 -6.12 -12.05
C ASP A 3 -1.20 -5.14 -11.01
N VAL A 4 -0.34 -4.63 -10.13
CA VAL A 4 -0.72 -3.68 -9.07
C VAL A 4 0.28 -2.54 -8.97
N ALA A 5 -0.21 -1.30 -9.00
CA ALA A 5 0.55 -0.12 -8.60
C ALA A 5 0.09 0.35 -7.22
N ILE A 6 1.06 0.68 -6.36
CA ILE A 6 0.83 1.21 -5.02
C ILE A 6 1.39 2.63 -4.98
N VAL A 7 0.53 3.58 -4.65
CA VAL A 7 0.90 5.00 -4.56
C VAL A 7 1.13 5.35 -3.10
N GLY A 8 2.39 5.60 -2.73
CA GLY A 8 2.85 5.80 -1.36
C GLY A 8 3.56 4.58 -0.78
N GLY A 9 4.71 4.80 -0.15
CA GLY A 9 5.59 3.77 0.41
C GLY A 9 5.69 3.78 1.94
N GLY A 10 4.71 4.38 2.61
CA GLY A 10 4.59 4.33 4.07
C GLY A 10 4.14 2.95 4.59
N PRO A 11 3.81 2.81 5.89
CA PRO A 11 3.46 1.51 6.48
C PRO A 11 2.33 0.76 5.74
N ALA A 12 1.27 1.45 5.32
CA ALA A 12 0.19 0.85 4.53
C ALA A 12 0.67 0.35 3.17
N GLY A 13 1.41 1.19 2.42
CA GLY A 13 1.88 0.87 1.07
C GLY A 13 2.92 -0.25 1.06
N ALA A 14 3.90 -0.20 1.94
CA ALA A 14 4.92 -1.24 2.08
C ALA A 14 4.31 -2.60 2.49
N SER A 15 3.33 -2.58 3.39
CA SER A 15 2.59 -3.77 3.79
C SER A 15 1.79 -4.34 2.62
N ALA A 16 1.00 -3.50 1.93
CA ALA A 16 0.25 -3.91 0.74
C ALA A 16 1.16 -4.51 -0.33
N ALA A 17 2.30 -3.88 -0.59
CA ALA A 17 3.29 -4.32 -1.59
C ALA A 17 3.90 -5.67 -1.25
N THR A 18 4.17 -5.91 0.03
CA THR A 18 4.67 -7.21 0.50
C THR A 18 3.67 -8.32 0.16
N PHE A 19 2.38 -8.12 0.45
CA PHE A 19 1.35 -9.13 0.19
C PHE A 19 1.10 -9.34 -1.31
N THR A 20 1.00 -8.27 -2.10
CA THR A 20 0.76 -8.43 -3.55
C THR A 20 1.94 -9.09 -4.25
N ALA A 21 3.18 -8.72 -3.88
CA ALA A 21 4.38 -9.34 -4.44
C ALA A 21 4.51 -10.82 -4.04
N ARG A 22 4.27 -11.15 -2.76
CA ARG A 22 4.22 -12.55 -2.29
C ARG A 22 3.16 -13.40 -3.00
N ALA A 23 2.05 -12.78 -3.38
CA ALA A 23 0.99 -13.45 -4.14
C ALA A 23 1.34 -13.70 -5.62
N GLY A 24 2.54 -13.27 -6.07
CA GLY A 24 3.05 -13.44 -7.43
C GLY A 24 2.65 -12.34 -8.41
N LEU A 25 2.05 -11.23 -7.93
CA LEU A 25 1.63 -10.13 -8.78
C LEU A 25 2.81 -9.20 -9.08
N GLN A 26 2.96 -8.80 -10.34
CA GLN A 26 3.94 -7.77 -10.71
C GLN A 26 3.53 -6.45 -10.04
N THR A 27 4.25 -6.10 -8.97
CA THR A 27 3.89 -5.00 -8.07
C THR A 27 4.91 -3.88 -8.19
N ILE A 28 4.44 -2.64 -8.36
CA ILE A 28 5.27 -1.43 -8.25
C ILE A 28 4.78 -0.55 -7.09
N VAL A 29 5.72 0.00 -6.33
CA VAL A 29 5.49 1.05 -5.33
C VAL A 29 6.12 2.34 -5.85
N ILE A 30 5.30 3.38 -6.01
CA ILE A 30 5.76 4.72 -6.40
C ILE A 30 5.62 5.62 -5.18
N ASP A 31 6.75 6.06 -4.62
CA ASP A 31 6.76 6.81 -3.36
C ASP A 31 7.61 8.09 -3.43
N ALA A 32 7.05 9.20 -2.95
CA ALA A 32 7.72 10.51 -2.92
C ALA A 32 8.59 10.72 -1.68
N ASP A 33 8.69 9.71 -0.83
CA ASP A 33 9.42 9.70 0.44
C ASP A 33 9.06 10.80 1.45
N ALA A 34 7.88 11.41 1.28
CA ALA A 34 7.43 12.56 2.05
C ALA A 34 6.45 12.20 3.19
N GLY A 35 6.27 10.91 3.49
CA GLY A 35 5.29 10.43 4.46
C GLY A 35 5.57 10.87 5.90
N MET A 36 4.51 11.20 6.67
CA MET A 36 4.64 11.72 8.04
C MET A 36 5.36 10.75 9.00
N THR A 37 5.34 9.45 8.71
CA THR A 37 6.07 8.43 9.47
C THR A 37 7.58 8.73 9.51
N ARG A 38 8.18 9.34 8.48
CA ARG A 38 9.60 9.72 8.45
C ARG A 38 10.02 10.65 9.62
N ARG A 39 9.07 11.29 10.31
CA ARG A 39 9.35 12.21 11.42
C ARG A 39 8.91 11.68 12.78
N ALA A 40 8.49 10.41 12.85
CA ALA A 40 7.97 9.80 14.07
C ALA A 40 9.05 9.05 14.86
N LEU A 41 8.85 8.96 16.18
CA LEU A 41 9.37 7.88 17.02
C LEU A 41 8.19 6.97 17.35
N VAL A 42 8.32 5.67 17.07
CA VAL A 42 7.22 4.73 17.13
C VAL A 42 7.45 3.75 18.28
N ASN A 43 6.79 3.99 19.41
CA ASN A 43 6.87 3.15 20.61
C ASN A 43 5.66 2.21 20.80
N ASN A 44 4.69 2.26 19.87
CA ASN A 44 3.40 1.59 19.96
C ASN A 44 3.14 0.64 18.79
N HIS A 45 4.19 0.15 18.14
CA HIS A 45 4.09 -0.84 17.09
C HIS A 45 4.46 -2.22 17.65
N LEU A 46 3.50 -3.14 17.62
CA LEU A 46 3.70 -4.50 18.12
C LEU A 46 4.91 -5.15 17.44
N GLY A 47 5.79 -5.78 18.21
CA GLY A 47 7.03 -6.39 17.72
C GLY A 47 8.28 -5.52 17.86
N PHE A 48 8.14 -4.26 18.25
CA PHE A 48 9.27 -3.35 18.53
C PHE A 48 9.27 -2.91 20.00
N PRO A 49 9.74 -3.75 20.94
CA PRO A 49 9.67 -3.48 22.38
C PRO A 49 10.46 -2.23 22.80
N GLU A 50 11.58 -1.95 22.12
CA GLU A 50 12.41 -0.75 22.35
C GLU A 50 11.97 0.46 21.50
N GLY A 51 10.85 0.34 20.79
CA GLY A 51 10.43 1.29 19.76
C GLY A 51 11.32 1.24 18.51
N ILE A 52 10.97 2.08 17.53
CA ILE A 52 11.70 2.21 16.26
C ILE A 52 11.56 3.63 15.72
N ARG A 53 12.61 4.15 15.08
CA ARG A 53 12.53 5.44 14.40
C ARG A 53 11.70 5.27 13.13
N GLY A 54 10.87 6.26 12.86
CA GLY A 54 9.98 6.25 11.70
C GLY A 54 10.67 6.09 10.34
N PRO A 55 11.82 6.75 10.06
CA PRO A 55 12.61 6.47 8.86
C PRO A 55 13.01 5.00 8.74
N ASP A 56 13.56 4.42 9.80
CA ASP A 56 14.02 3.03 9.82
C ASP A 56 12.87 2.05 9.56
N MET A 57 11.67 2.34 10.09
CA MET A 57 10.45 1.58 9.80
C MET A 57 10.05 1.65 8.33
N VAL A 58 10.06 2.85 7.74
CA VAL A 58 9.70 3.05 6.32
C VAL A 58 10.70 2.32 5.41
N ASP A 59 12.00 2.49 5.66
CA ASP A 59 13.05 1.85 4.87
C ASP A 59 13.00 0.33 4.98
N THR A 60 12.83 -0.20 6.20
CA THR A 60 12.70 -1.65 6.43
C THR A 60 11.46 -2.22 5.75
N GLY A 61 10.33 -1.52 5.79
CA GLY A 61 9.11 -1.93 5.11
C GLY A 61 9.28 -1.98 3.59
N LYS A 62 9.87 -0.95 2.99
CA LYS A 62 10.17 -0.93 1.55
C LYS A 62 11.14 -2.04 1.15
N LEU A 63 12.17 -2.30 1.97
CA LEU A 63 13.11 -3.39 1.76
C LEU A 63 12.41 -4.76 1.83
N GLN A 64 11.47 -4.95 2.76
CA GLN A 64 10.68 -6.18 2.86
C GLN A 64 9.83 -6.39 1.59
N ALA A 65 9.14 -5.35 1.11
CA ALA A 65 8.39 -5.42 -0.14
C ALA A 65 9.31 -5.82 -1.32
N ALA A 66 10.47 -5.17 -1.44
CA ALA A 66 11.44 -5.45 -2.49
C ALA A 66 11.98 -6.89 -2.43
N ARG A 67 12.28 -7.41 -1.24
CA ARG A 67 12.71 -8.81 -1.05
C ARG A 67 11.66 -9.84 -1.48
N ASN A 68 10.38 -9.46 -1.50
CA ASN A 68 9.29 -10.30 -1.97
C ASN A 68 8.95 -10.08 -3.46
N GLY A 69 9.71 -9.24 -4.17
CA GLY A 69 9.59 -9.04 -5.61
C GLY A 69 8.87 -7.75 -6.05
N ALA A 70 8.53 -6.86 -5.13
CA ALA A 70 8.00 -5.54 -5.50
C ALA A 70 9.11 -4.64 -6.06
N GLU A 71 8.84 -3.92 -7.15
CA GLU A 71 9.69 -2.83 -7.59
C GLU A 71 9.36 -1.56 -6.80
N VAL A 72 10.36 -0.91 -6.21
CA VAL A 72 10.17 0.34 -5.46
C VAL A 72 10.88 1.46 -6.20
N VAL A 73 10.12 2.45 -6.64
CA VAL A 73 10.63 3.63 -7.34
C VAL A 73 10.33 4.90 -6.55
N GLU A 74 11.33 5.77 -6.46
CA GLU A 74 11.10 7.12 -5.97
C GLU A 74 10.31 7.91 -7.01
N GLY A 75 9.26 8.60 -6.60
CA GLY A 75 8.42 9.41 -7.48
C GLY A 75 7.15 9.89 -6.81
N LYS A 76 6.72 11.10 -7.17
CA LYS A 76 5.45 11.67 -6.73
C LYS A 76 4.41 11.51 -7.83
N VAL A 77 3.43 10.65 -7.63
CA VAL A 77 2.30 10.52 -8.56
C VAL A 77 1.42 11.77 -8.46
N VAL A 78 1.16 12.40 -9.59
CA VAL A 78 0.34 13.62 -9.73
C VAL A 78 -0.83 13.44 -10.69
N GLY A 79 -0.93 12.29 -11.37
CA GLY A 79 -2.05 11.96 -12.23
C GLY A 79 -2.38 10.47 -12.14
N LEU A 80 -3.68 10.15 -12.19
CA LEU A 80 -4.22 8.80 -12.26
C LEU A 80 -5.40 8.82 -13.24
N GLU A 81 -5.25 8.14 -14.36
CA GLU A 81 -6.22 8.12 -15.45
C GLU A 81 -6.57 6.69 -15.83
N GLN A 82 -7.86 6.40 -16.03
CA GLN A 82 -8.30 5.13 -16.58
C GLN A 82 -8.00 5.09 -18.08
N LYS A 83 -7.42 3.98 -18.58
CA LYS A 83 -7.17 3.82 -20.01
C LYS A 83 -8.50 3.68 -20.76
N SER A 84 -8.64 4.37 -21.89
CA SER A 84 -9.87 4.42 -22.69
C SER A 84 -10.10 3.17 -23.55
N ASP A 85 -9.02 2.42 -23.83
CA ASP A 85 -8.96 1.34 -24.82
C ASP A 85 -8.61 -0.04 -24.22
N GLN A 86 -8.28 -0.10 -22.92
CA GLN A 86 -7.80 -1.30 -22.23
C GLN A 86 -8.22 -1.31 -20.76
N ASP A 87 -8.23 -2.50 -20.15
CA ASP A 87 -8.33 -2.63 -18.69
C ASP A 87 -7.05 -2.11 -18.02
N GLY A 88 -7.16 -1.04 -17.24
CA GLY A 88 -6.07 -0.54 -16.38
C GLY A 88 -5.99 0.98 -16.29
N PHE A 89 -4.87 1.42 -15.72
CA PHE A 89 -4.63 2.81 -15.32
C PHE A 89 -3.25 3.27 -15.72
N THR A 90 -3.14 4.56 -16.03
CA THR A 90 -1.90 5.28 -16.23
C THR A 90 -1.65 6.18 -15.01
N LEU A 91 -0.47 6.05 -14.41
CA LEU A 91 -0.01 6.87 -13.29
C LEU A 91 1.11 7.79 -13.79
N GLY A 92 0.85 9.10 -13.79
CA GLY A 92 1.82 10.12 -14.15
C GLY A 92 2.55 10.66 -12.92
N THR A 93 3.88 10.75 -12.98
CA THR A 93 4.69 11.36 -11.91
C THR A 93 5.07 12.81 -12.22
N GLU A 94 5.38 13.58 -11.17
CA GLU A 94 5.74 15.00 -11.27
C GLU A 94 6.96 15.26 -12.17
N ASP A 95 7.86 14.28 -12.29
CA ASP A 95 9.06 14.35 -13.14
C ASP A 95 8.83 13.83 -14.57
N GLY A 96 7.58 13.58 -14.96
CA GLY A 96 7.20 13.23 -16.32
C GLY A 96 7.31 11.74 -16.67
N ARG A 97 7.68 10.86 -15.73
CA ARG A 97 7.56 9.41 -15.94
C ARG A 97 6.10 8.98 -15.90
N SER A 98 5.82 7.83 -16.52
CA SER A 98 4.51 7.23 -16.56
C SER A 98 4.61 5.73 -16.31
N PHE A 99 3.67 5.21 -15.52
CA PHE A 99 3.58 3.80 -15.18
C PHE A 99 2.17 3.29 -15.49
N GLU A 100 2.06 2.04 -15.92
CA GLU A 100 0.76 1.42 -16.20
C GLU A 100 0.52 0.23 -15.29
N ALA A 101 -0.69 0.13 -14.73
CA ALA A 101 -1.09 -1.00 -13.89
C ALA A 101 -2.57 -1.39 -14.08
N ARG A 102 -2.89 -2.67 -13.87
CA ARG A 102 -4.28 -3.17 -13.92
C ARG A 102 -5.11 -2.75 -12.71
N GLN A 103 -4.50 -2.76 -11.54
CA GLN A 103 -5.11 -2.35 -10.28
C GLN A 103 -4.25 -1.29 -9.60
N VAL A 104 -4.87 -0.40 -8.82
CA VAL A 104 -4.17 0.64 -8.06
C VAL A 104 -4.59 0.59 -6.59
N ILE A 105 -3.63 0.66 -5.67
CA ILE A 105 -3.89 0.88 -4.23
C ILE A 105 -3.33 2.26 -3.84
N LEU A 106 -4.22 3.15 -3.42
CA LEU A 106 -3.88 4.49 -2.92
C LEU A 106 -3.55 4.43 -1.42
N THR A 107 -2.32 4.78 -1.05
CA THR A 107 -1.86 4.84 0.34
C THR A 107 -1.28 6.21 0.70
N LEU A 108 -2.04 7.24 0.33
CA LEU A 108 -1.61 8.65 0.22
C LEU A 108 -1.45 9.40 1.56
N GLY A 109 -1.38 8.69 2.68
CA GLY A 109 -1.34 9.29 4.02
C GLY A 109 -2.56 10.18 4.27
N ALA A 110 -2.33 11.46 4.54
CA ALA A 110 -3.37 12.44 4.88
C ALA A 110 -3.89 13.25 3.67
N ASN A 111 -3.49 12.89 2.44
CA ASN A 111 -3.75 13.71 1.26
C ASN A 111 -4.60 12.96 0.22
N ALA A 112 -5.88 13.31 0.12
CA ALA A 112 -6.82 12.74 -0.83
C ALA A 112 -6.82 13.42 -2.21
N GLU A 113 -5.93 14.39 -2.46
CA GLU A 113 -5.92 15.23 -3.67
C GLU A 113 -5.88 14.41 -4.97
N LEU A 114 -4.96 13.44 -5.06
CA LEU A 114 -4.83 12.59 -6.25
C LEU A 114 -6.13 11.81 -6.53
N ALA A 115 -6.78 11.29 -5.48
CA ALA A 115 -8.03 10.56 -5.62
C ALA A 115 -9.14 11.47 -6.15
N ARG A 116 -9.25 12.68 -5.58
CA ARG A 116 -10.23 13.69 -6.01
C ARG A 116 -10.01 14.12 -7.47
N GLN A 117 -8.76 14.33 -7.88
CA GLN A 117 -8.40 14.66 -9.25
C GLN A 117 -8.77 13.52 -10.22
N ALA A 118 -8.64 12.27 -9.79
CA ALA A 118 -9.07 11.09 -10.54
C ALA A 118 -10.60 10.86 -10.52
N GLY A 119 -11.39 11.76 -9.94
CA GLY A 119 -12.85 11.64 -9.87
C GLY A 119 -13.36 10.62 -8.85
N ILE A 120 -12.48 10.13 -7.95
CA ILE A 120 -12.84 9.19 -6.89
C ILE A 120 -13.56 9.96 -5.78
N GLN A 121 -14.73 9.46 -5.37
CA GLN A 121 -15.51 10.02 -4.27
C GLN A 121 -14.70 10.08 -2.96
N THR A 122 -14.79 11.23 -2.30
CA THR A 122 -14.20 11.50 -1.00
C THR A 122 -15.30 11.84 0.01
N LYS A 123 -14.95 11.76 1.30
CA LYS A 123 -15.82 12.14 2.41
C LYS A 123 -15.03 12.83 3.53
N PRO A 124 -15.70 13.51 4.48
CA PRO A 124 -15.02 14.10 5.63
C PRO A 124 -14.20 13.05 6.41
N GLY A 125 -12.98 13.43 6.79
CA GLY A 125 -12.12 12.60 7.63
C GLY A 125 -12.61 12.53 9.07
N THR A 126 -12.25 11.43 9.76
CA THR A 126 -12.65 11.14 11.14
C THR A 126 -11.54 11.42 12.16
N GLU A 127 -10.29 11.49 11.70
CA GLU A 127 -9.11 11.70 12.54
C GLU A 127 -8.81 13.20 12.74
N PRO A 128 -8.23 13.59 13.90
CA PRO A 128 -7.82 14.97 14.12
C PRO A 128 -6.89 15.46 13.00
N ARG A 129 -7.22 16.62 12.42
CA ARG A 129 -6.45 17.27 11.34
C ARG A 129 -6.49 16.55 9.98
N ILE A 130 -7.24 15.46 9.85
CA ILE A 130 -7.53 14.83 8.56
C ILE A 130 -8.89 15.33 8.10
N ARG A 131 -8.92 16.26 7.15
CA ARG A 131 -10.16 16.92 6.70
C ARG A 131 -10.97 16.04 5.75
N GLU A 132 -10.28 15.28 4.92
CA GLU A 132 -10.86 14.54 3.82
C GLU A 132 -10.14 13.20 3.66
N ILE A 133 -10.92 12.17 3.35
CA ILE A 133 -10.47 10.81 3.07
C ILE A 133 -11.21 10.28 1.84
N VAL A 134 -10.66 9.24 1.21
CA VAL A 134 -11.32 8.50 0.13
C VAL A 134 -12.49 7.71 0.71
N ASP A 135 -13.64 7.76 0.06
CA ASP A 135 -14.76 6.91 0.43
C ASP A 135 -14.51 5.49 -0.09
N VAL A 136 -14.40 4.54 0.85
CA VAL A 136 -14.17 3.12 0.56
C VAL A 136 -15.21 2.24 1.21
N ASP A 137 -15.47 1.10 0.56
CA ASP A 137 -16.23 0.01 1.17
C ASP A 137 -15.41 -0.71 2.25
N ARG A 138 -16.03 -1.71 2.90
CA ARG A 138 -15.39 -2.51 3.94
C ARG A 138 -14.17 -3.29 3.45
N ASP A 139 -14.01 -3.50 2.15
CA ASP A 139 -12.90 -4.27 1.56
C ASP A 139 -11.76 -3.36 1.09
N GLY A 140 -11.99 -2.05 1.03
CA GLY A 140 -11.04 -1.03 0.56
C GLY A 140 -11.28 -0.58 -0.88
N ARG A 141 -12.40 -0.96 -1.52
CA ARG A 141 -12.73 -0.53 -2.88
C ARG A 141 -13.21 0.90 -2.87
N THR A 142 -12.76 1.69 -3.84
CA THR A 142 -13.24 3.06 -4.07
C THR A 142 -14.45 3.07 -5.02
N SER A 143 -14.97 4.26 -5.30
CA SER A 143 -16.00 4.47 -6.34
C SER A 143 -15.50 4.29 -7.78
N LEU A 144 -14.18 4.23 -8.01
CA LEU A 144 -13.59 3.92 -9.32
C LEU A 144 -13.20 2.43 -9.36
N PRO A 145 -13.88 1.59 -10.16
CA PRO A 145 -13.58 0.17 -10.24
C PRO A 145 -12.13 -0.09 -10.62
N GLY A 146 -11.43 -0.96 -9.89
CA GLY A 146 -10.00 -1.23 -10.10
C GLY A 146 -9.07 -0.33 -9.27
N VAL A 147 -9.60 0.68 -8.59
CA VAL A 147 -8.87 1.51 -7.62
C VAL A 147 -9.34 1.23 -6.20
N TRP A 148 -8.36 1.00 -5.33
CA TRP A 148 -8.51 0.69 -3.92
C TRP A 148 -7.80 1.77 -3.10
N ALA A 149 -8.14 1.89 -1.82
CA ALA A 149 -7.39 2.74 -0.89
C ALA A 149 -7.20 2.07 0.46
N ALA A 150 -6.07 2.35 1.10
CA ALA A 150 -5.73 1.79 2.41
C ALA A 150 -4.99 2.80 3.30
N GLY A 151 -5.02 2.56 4.60
CA GLY A 151 -4.37 3.40 5.60
C GLY A 151 -5.14 4.69 5.88
N THR A 152 -4.45 5.74 6.32
CA THR A 152 -5.09 6.99 6.76
C THR A 152 -5.98 7.61 5.70
N VAL A 153 -5.61 7.53 4.42
CA VAL A 153 -6.40 8.09 3.32
C VAL A 153 -7.73 7.33 3.13
N ALA A 154 -7.83 6.09 3.63
CA ALA A 154 -9.03 5.26 3.61
C ALA A 154 -9.84 5.34 4.94
N GLY A 155 -9.45 6.24 5.85
CA GLY A 155 -10.20 6.51 7.07
C GLY A 155 -9.87 5.64 8.29
N VAL A 156 -8.81 4.82 8.24
CA VAL A 156 -8.31 4.15 9.45
C VAL A 156 -7.44 5.09 10.28
N SER A 157 -7.36 4.82 11.59
CA SER A 157 -6.66 5.68 12.53
C SER A 157 -5.17 5.89 12.19
N VAL A 158 -4.64 7.06 12.50
CA VAL A 158 -3.26 7.48 12.17
C VAL A 158 -2.24 6.82 13.10
N HIS A 159 -2.10 5.50 12.98
CA HIS A 159 -1.15 4.68 13.73
C HIS A 159 -0.47 3.69 12.78
N THR A 160 0.84 3.51 12.92
CA THR A 160 1.63 2.71 11.97
C THR A 160 1.19 1.25 11.94
N ILE A 161 0.83 0.66 13.08
CA ILE A 161 0.35 -0.73 13.15
C ILE A 161 -1.03 -0.89 12.50
N ILE A 162 -1.92 0.09 12.68
CA ILE A 162 -3.27 0.09 12.10
C ILE A 162 -3.18 0.25 10.58
N THR A 163 -2.42 1.24 10.12
CA THR A 163 -2.24 1.50 8.68
C THR A 163 -1.50 0.38 7.98
N ALA A 164 -0.49 -0.25 8.59
CA ALA A 164 0.17 -1.44 8.05
C ALA A 164 -0.79 -2.64 7.95
N GLY A 165 -1.58 -2.90 8.99
CA GLY A 165 -2.59 -3.96 8.98
C GLY A 165 -3.68 -3.72 7.93
N ASP A 166 -4.11 -2.48 7.78
CA ASP A 166 -5.09 -2.10 6.76
C ASP A 166 -4.54 -2.24 5.33
N GLY A 167 -3.29 -1.86 5.09
CA GLY A 167 -2.59 -2.11 3.83
C GLY A 167 -2.56 -3.59 3.45
N ALA A 168 -2.21 -4.47 4.39
CA ALA A 168 -2.26 -5.92 4.19
C ALA A 168 -3.68 -6.42 3.90
N ARG A 169 -4.66 -5.96 4.68
CA ARG A 169 -6.07 -6.34 4.52
C ARG A 169 -6.61 -6.00 3.13
N VAL A 170 -6.35 -4.78 2.66
CA VAL A 170 -6.78 -4.33 1.33
C VAL A 170 -6.05 -5.12 0.23
N ALA A 171 -4.74 -5.35 0.38
CA ALA A 171 -4.00 -6.19 -0.56
C ALA A 171 -4.57 -7.62 -0.65
N VAL A 172 -4.85 -8.28 0.47
CA VAL A 172 -5.47 -9.63 0.50
C VAL A 172 -6.84 -9.63 -0.20
N ASN A 173 -7.65 -8.59 0.02
CA ASN A 173 -8.95 -8.47 -0.64
C ASN A 173 -8.83 -8.24 -2.15
N LEU A 174 -7.87 -7.41 -2.58
CA LEU A 174 -7.55 -7.20 -4.00
C LEU A 174 -7.09 -8.51 -4.65
N ILE A 175 -6.12 -9.20 -4.04
CA ILE A 175 -5.61 -10.49 -4.55
C ILE A 175 -6.76 -11.50 -4.66
N SER A 176 -7.63 -11.55 -3.65
CA SER A 176 -8.79 -12.45 -3.67
C SER A 176 -9.74 -12.14 -4.82
N ALA A 177 -10.00 -10.85 -5.08
CA ALA A 177 -10.84 -10.42 -6.19
C ALA A 177 -10.23 -10.75 -7.56
N VAL A 178 -8.91 -10.55 -7.71
CA VAL A 178 -8.18 -10.86 -8.96
C VAL A 178 -8.12 -12.37 -9.22
N LYS A 179 -7.92 -13.20 -8.19
CA LYS A 179 -7.83 -14.66 -8.31
C LYS A 179 -9.20 -15.35 -8.38
N GLY A 180 -10.28 -14.66 -7.99
CA GLY A 180 -11.64 -15.23 -7.95
C GLY A 180 -11.90 -16.16 -6.75
N GLU A 181 -10.97 -16.23 -5.79
CA GLU A 181 -11.08 -17.04 -4.59
C GLU A 181 -10.43 -16.35 -3.39
N ARG A 182 -10.73 -16.78 -2.16
CA ARG A 182 -10.14 -16.15 -0.97
C ARG A 182 -8.64 -16.46 -0.89
N HIS A 183 -7.83 -15.40 -0.91
CA HIS A 183 -6.40 -15.52 -0.69
C HIS A 183 -6.06 -15.62 0.82
N VAL A 184 -5.14 -16.52 1.13
CA VAL A 184 -4.47 -16.65 2.42
C VAL A 184 -2.96 -16.78 2.17
N ASP A 185 -2.16 -16.24 3.08
CA ASP A 185 -0.71 -16.24 2.99
C ASP A 185 -0.12 -16.67 4.34
N HIS A 186 0.33 -17.93 4.41
CA HIS A 186 0.87 -18.54 5.61
C HIS A 186 2.09 -19.39 5.26
N ASP A 187 3.24 -19.01 5.81
CA ASP A 187 4.43 -19.86 5.80
C ASP A 187 4.39 -20.83 6.99
N VAL A 188 4.86 -22.06 6.78
CA VAL A 188 5.03 -23.04 7.86
C VAL A 188 6.45 -22.92 8.39
N LEU A 189 6.60 -22.85 9.72
CA LEU A 189 7.92 -22.92 10.34
C LEU A 189 8.64 -24.19 9.85
N PRO A 190 9.86 -24.07 9.28
CA PRO A 190 10.65 -25.24 8.95
C PRO A 190 10.81 -26.10 10.19
N ARG A 191 10.54 -27.40 10.08
CA ARG A 191 10.90 -28.34 11.14
C ARG A 191 12.41 -28.21 11.38
N PRO A 192 12.88 -28.22 12.63
CA PRO A 192 14.31 -28.32 12.90
C PRO A 192 14.83 -29.49 12.07
N THR A 193 15.75 -29.23 11.14
CA THR A 193 16.52 -30.30 10.55
C THR A 193 17.23 -31.00 11.70
N GLU A 194 17.20 -32.33 11.75
CA GLU A 194 18.09 -33.11 12.63
C GLU A 194 19.53 -32.75 12.25
N ALA A 195 20.05 -31.70 12.87
CA ALA A 195 21.41 -31.25 12.68
C ALA A 195 22.30 -32.24 13.45
N ALA A 196 22.93 -33.11 12.67
CA ALA A 196 24.15 -33.85 12.97
C ALA A 196 24.14 -34.67 14.27
N ALA A 197 23.62 -35.90 14.16
CA ALA A 197 24.23 -37.01 14.88
C ALA A 197 25.52 -37.38 14.13
N ASP A 198 26.63 -36.73 14.48
CA ASP A 198 28.00 -37.22 14.29
C ASP A 198 28.80 -36.93 15.56
#